data_AF-A0A3M2BPN3-F1
#
_entry.id   AF-A0A3M2BPN3-F1
#
_cell.length_a   1.000
_cell.length_b   1.000
_cell.length_c   1.000
_cell.angle_alpha   90.00
_cell.angle_beta   90.00
_cell.angle_gamma   90.00
#
_symmetry.space_group_name_H-M   'P 1'
#
loop_
_entity.id
_entity.type
_entity.pdbx_description
1 polymer ?
#
loop_
_entity_poly.entity_id
_entity_poly.type
_entity_poly.pdbx_seq_one_letter_code
_entity_poly.pdbx_strand_id
1 'polypeptide(L)'
;MNDPLILRLMVIATVVAAFAISGWYRRRAERGDDSPAPPASALPVLVLRLLVVFLLLGFFAVWAARPELVAFARLPLPPAARGLGLAAAIGVLPLFVWIFRTLGANVTPTALTRQRHRLITTGPYRWVRHPLYAAGTLFFLALALATASWLPALYAAGGFGATALRRRREEAALEARFGDAYRRYRATTGAYLPRLTRPASGHAGR
;
A
#
# COMPACT_ATOMS: atom_id res chain seq x y z
N MET A 1 5.83 28.14 -10.67
CA MET A 1 6.35 27.60 -9.40
C MET A 1 7.34 26.47 -9.71
N ASN A 2 8.49 26.82 -10.30
CA ASN A 2 9.44 25.87 -10.90
C ASN A 2 10.75 25.78 -10.13
N ASP A 3 10.72 25.91 -8.80
CA ASP A 3 11.92 25.69 -8.01
C ASP A 3 12.13 24.17 -7.83
N PRO A 4 13.22 23.60 -8.40
CA PRO A 4 13.54 22.19 -8.21
C PRO A 4 13.71 21.80 -6.74
N LEU A 5 14.00 22.75 -5.84
CA LEU A 5 14.06 22.54 -4.39
C LEU A 5 12.68 22.33 -3.78
N ILE A 6 11.70 23.19 -4.09
CA ILE A 6 10.33 23.09 -3.56
C ILE A 6 9.74 21.72 -3.89
N LEU A 7 9.88 21.26 -5.13
CA LEU A 7 9.40 19.93 -5.53
C LEU A 7 10.03 18.81 -4.69
N ARG A 8 11.35 18.86 -4.46
CA ARG A 8 12.05 17.85 -3.64
C ARG A 8 11.54 17.86 -2.21
N LEU A 9 11.41 19.04 -1.60
CA LEU A 9 10.90 19.19 -0.24
C LEU A 9 9.47 18.64 -0.12
N MET A 10 8.59 18.93 -1.10
CA MET A 10 7.23 18.42 -1.10
C MET A 10 7.16 16.90 -1.29
N VAL A 11 8.02 16.33 -2.14
CA VAL A 11 8.14 14.87 -2.29
C VAL A 11 8.58 14.23 -0.97
N ILE A 12 9.62 14.77 -0.32
CA ILE A 12 10.11 14.27 0.96
C ILE A 12 9.03 14.40 2.04
N ALA A 13 8.36 15.55 2.14
CA ALA A 13 7.25 15.73 3.08
C ALA A 13 6.12 14.72 2.83
N THR A 14 5.80 14.43 1.57
CA THR A 14 4.79 13.43 1.18
C THR A 14 5.20 12.02 1.59
N VAL A 15 6.46 11.63 1.38
CA VAL A 15 7.01 10.34 1.83
C VAL A 15 6.98 10.24 3.36
N VAL A 16 7.48 11.25 4.06
CA VAL A 16 7.47 11.32 5.53
C VAL A 16 6.04 11.22 6.07
N ALA A 17 5.09 11.95 5.49
CA ALA A 17 3.68 11.88 5.88
C ALA A 17 3.09 10.46 5.69
N ALA A 18 3.36 9.80 4.56
CA ALA A 18 2.89 8.43 4.33
C ALA A 18 3.44 7.43 5.37
N PHE A 19 4.74 7.52 5.68
CA PHE A 19 5.37 6.69 6.71
C PHE A 19 4.87 7.03 8.12
N ALA A 20 4.64 8.31 8.43
CA ALA A 20 4.09 8.75 9.71
C ALA A 20 2.65 8.25 9.90
N ILE A 21 1.79 8.35 8.89
CA ILE A 21 0.43 7.81 8.90
C ILE A 21 0.48 6.30 9.18
N SER A 22 1.23 5.55 8.37
CA SER A 22 1.36 4.10 8.52
C SER A 22 1.91 3.70 9.90
N GLY A 23 2.96 4.39 10.36
CA GLY A 23 3.59 4.13 11.67
C GLY A 23 2.67 4.45 12.84
N TRP A 24 1.95 5.56 12.80
CA TRP A 24 1.01 5.97 13.86
C TRP A 24 -0.13 4.96 14.02
N TYR A 25 -0.79 4.55 12.92
CA TYR A 25 -1.89 3.59 12.97
C TYR A 25 -1.42 2.19 13.38
N ARG A 26 -0.25 1.73 12.91
CA ARG A 26 0.32 0.44 13.32
C ARG A 26 0.65 0.41 14.81
N ARG A 27 1.38 1.41 15.32
CA ARG A 27 1.68 1.54 16.75
C ARG A 27 0.41 1.62 17.60
N ARG A 28 -0.62 2.33 17.13
CA ARG A 28 -1.91 2.41 17.82
C ARG A 28 -2.61 1.05 17.87
N ALA A 29 -2.52 0.24 16.83
CA ALA A 29 -3.12 -1.10 16.78
C ALA A 29 -2.35 -2.14 17.60
N GLU A 30 -1.05 -1.93 17.84
CA GLU A 30 -0.19 -2.82 18.65
C GLU A 30 -0.39 -2.65 20.16
N ARG A 31 -0.89 -1.49 20.63
CA ARG A 31 -1.10 -1.17 22.05
C ARG A 31 -2.19 -2.00 22.76
N GLY A 32 -2.70 -3.07 22.14
CA GLY A 32 -3.77 -3.88 22.72
C GLY A 32 -3.71 -5.35 22.34
N ASP A 33 -2.54 -5.94 22.10
CA ASP A 33 -2.46 -7.31 21.57
C ASP A 33 -1.35 -8.21 22.15
N ASP A 34 -1.79 -9.38 22.62
CA ASP A 34 -1.04 -10.63 22.79
C ASP A 34 -0.79 -11.27 21.41
N SER A 35 0.04 -10.62 20.59
CA SER A 35 0.44 -11.21 19.30
C SER A 35 1.28 -12.46 19.53
N PRO A 36 0.97 -13.60 18.88
CA PRO A 36 1.81 -14.80 18.99
C PRO A 36 3.22 -14.50 18.47
N ALA A 37 4.23 -15.10 19.13
CA ALA A 37 5.63 -14.91 18.77
C ALA A 37 5.86 -15.23 17.28
N PRO A 38 6.70 -14.44 16.57
CA PRO A 38 6.97 -14.67 15.17
C PRO A 38 7.62 -16.06 14.96
N PRO A 39 7.26 -16.81 13.90
CA PRO A 39 7.90 -18.08 13.60
C PRO A 39 9.38 -17.88 13.26
N ALA A 40 10.24 -18.88 13.52
CA ALA A 40 11.69 -18.79 13.27
C ALA A 40 12.05 -18.45 11.81
N SER A 41 11.19 -18.79 10.85
CA SER A 41 11.32 -18.43 9.43
C SER A 41 11.00 -16.95 9.11
N ALA A 42 10.61 -16.14 10.10
CA ALA A 42 10.27 -14.73 9.92
C ALA A 42 11.51 -13.82 9.83
N LEU A 43 12.67 -14.23 10.34
CA LEU A 43 13.88 -13.39 10.38
C LEU A 43 14.35 -12.96 8.98
N PRO A 44 14.51 -13.86 7.98
CA PRO A 44 14.95 -13.44 6.64
C PRO A 44 13.96 -12.47 5.98
N VAL A 45 12.66 -12.68 6.18
CA VAL A 45 11.61 -11.80 5.64
C VAL A 45 11.63 -10.43 6.30
N LEU A 46 11.85 -10.38 7.62
CA LEU A 46 12.00 -9.14 8.37
C LEU A 46 13.24 -8.36 7.91
N VAL A 47 14.39 -9.02 7.82
CA VAL A 47 15.64 -8.42 7.35
C VAL A 47 15.49 -7.89 5.93
N LEU A 48 14.93 -8.69 5.00
CA LEU A 48 14.66 -8.24 3.64
C LEU A 48 13.75 -7.01 3.61
N ARG A 49 12.69 -7.00 4.42
CA ARG A 49 11.76 -5.86 4.50
C ARG A 49 12.45 -4.60 5.03
N LEU A 50 13.27 -4.73 6.08
CA LEU A 50 14.01 -3.60 6.65
C LEU A 50 15.05 -3.08 5.67
N LEU A 51 15.76 -3.97 4.98
CA LEU A 51 16.71 -3.61 3.92
C LEU A 51 16.01 -2.84 2.79
N VAL A 52 14.88 -3.36 2.31
CA VAL A 52 14.09 -2.73 1.24
C VAL A 52 13.59 -1.34 1.65
N VAL A 53 13.15 -1.17 2.90
CA VAL A 53 12.76 0.16 3.44
C VAL A 53 13.98 1.08 3.57
N PHE A 54 15.11 0.57 4.06
CA PHE A 54 16.36 1.33 4.19
C PHE A 54 16.85 1.84 2.82
N LEU A 55 16.91 0.97 1.81
CA LEU A 55 17.29 1.34 0.45
C LEU A 55 16.33 2.37 -0.15
N LEU A 56 15.03 2.23 0.11
CA LEU A 56 14.03 3.18 -0.35
C LEU A 56 14.22 4.57 0.28
N LEU A 57 14.37 4.64 1.61
CA LEU A 57 14.60 5.90 2.32
C LEU A 57 15.93 6.53 1.91
N GLY A 58 16.98 5.71 1.75
CA GLY A 58 18.28 6.13 1.23
C GLY A 58 18.18 6.72 -0.17
N PHE A 59 17.43 6.09 -1.08
CA PHE A 59 17.17 6.64 -2.40
C PHE A 59 16.53 8.03 -2.33
N PHE A 60 15.46 8.21 -1.55
CA PHE A 60 14.80 9.52 -1.44
C PHE A 60 15.71 10.58 -0.81
N ALA A 61 16.50 10.22 0.20
CA ALA A 61 17.46 11.12 0.83
C ALA A 61 18.55 11.57 -0.17
N VAL A 62 19.15 10.62 -0.90
CA VAL A 62 20.17 10.92 -1.93
C VAL A 62 19.56 11.71 -3.09
N TRP A 63 18.38 11.34 -3.57
CA TRP A 63 17.69 12.08 -4.64
C TRP A 63 17.39 13.53 -4.26
N ALA A 64 17.01 13.78 -3.01
CA ALA A 64 16.74 15.13 -2.52
C ALA A 64 18.02 15.97 -2.37
N ALA A 65 19.07 15.39 -1.75
CA ALA A 65 20.31 16.09 -1.42
C ALA A 65 21.28 16.22 -2.61
N ARG A 66 21.45 15.13 -3.37
CA ARG A 66 22.47 14.95 -4.42
C ARG A 66 21.91 14.19 -5.63
N PRO A 67 20.99 14.80 -6.40
CA PRO A 67 20.31 14.14 -7.52
C PRO A 67 21.24 13.68 -8.66
N GLU A 68 22.46 14.20 -8.72
CA GLU A 68 23.52 13.77 -9.64
C GLU A 68 23.97 12.32 -9.38
N LEU A 69 23.96 11.87 -8.12
CA LEU A 69 24.34 10.50 -7.76
C LEU A 69 23.31 9.46 -8.21
N VAL A 70 22.06 9.89 -8.41
CA VAL A 70 20.97 9.07 -8.94
C VAL A 70 20.62 9.43 -10.38
N ALA A 71 21.55 10.06 -11.12
CA ALA A 71 21.33 10.45 -12.51
C ALA A 71 21.06 9.24 -13.42
N PHE A 72 21.69 8.10 -13.14
CA PHE A 72 21.45 6.82 -13.84
C PHE A 72 19.98 6.35 -13.74
N ALA A 73 19.25 6.83 -12.73
CA ALA A 73 17.86 6.45 -12.50
C ALA A 73 16.86 7.36 -13.21
N ARG A 74 17.32 8.46 -13.84
CA ARG A 74 16.45 9.51 -14.38
C ARG A 74 15.70 9.03 -15.61
N LEU A 75 14.45 9.49 -15.71
CA LEU A 75 13.59 9.35 -16.88
C LEU A 75 13.43 10.72 -17.55
N PRO A 76 13.43 10.80 -18.89
CA PRO A 76 13.22 12.04 -19.62
C PRO A 76 11.72 12.42 -19.60
N LEU A 77 11.24 12.92 -18.44
CA LEU A 77 9.85 13.32 -18.25
C LEU A 77 9.69 14.85 -18.25
N PRO A 78 8.62 15.38 -18.86
CA PRO A 78 8.34 16.81 -18.83
C PRO A 78 8.02 17.28 -17.40
N PRO A 79 8.27 18.55 -17.04
CA PRO A 79 7.98 19.09 -15.71
C PRO A 79 6.53 18.89 -15.26
N ALA A 80 5.57 18.98 -16.20
CA ALA A 80 4.16 18.75 -15.93
C ALA A 80 3.87 17.33 -15.39
N ALA A 81 4.56 16.31 -15.90
CA ALA A 81 4.40 14.92 -15.43
C ALA A 81 4.88 14.77 -13.97
N ARG A 82 5.92 15.52 -13.58
CA ARG A 82 6.42 15.53 -12.19
C ARG A 82 5.43 16.19 -11.24
N GLY A 83 4.83 17.31 -11.66
CA GLY A 83 3.75 17.97 -10.91
C GLY A 83 2.53 17.07 -10.72
N LEU A 84 2.10 16.38 -11.79
CA LEU A 84 1.02 15.39 -11.73
C LEU A 84 1.36 14.22 -10.80
N GLY A 85 2.59 13.70 -10.87
CA GLY A 85 3.07 12.66 -9.96
C GLY A 85 3.01 13.09 -8.49
N LEU A 86 3.44 14.32 -8.18
CA LEU A 86 3.35 14.85 -6.82
C LEU A 86 1.89 15.01 -6.37
N ALA A 87 1.03 15.58 -7.22
CA ALA A 87 -0.40 15.75 -6.92
C ALA A 87 -1.07 14.39 -6.67
N ALA A 88 -0.77 13.38 -7.47
CA ALA A 88 -1.26 12.01 -7.28
C ALA A 88 -0.75 11.40 -5.97
N ALA A 89 0.54 11.57 -5.64
CA ALA A 89 1.12 11.03 -4.41
C ALA A 89 0.47 11.66 -3.16
N ILE A 90 0.25 12.98 -3.16
CA ILE A 90 -0.48 13.69 -2.10
C ILE A 90 -1.93 13.18 -2.03
N GLY A 91 -2.59 12.99 -3.18
CA GLY A 91 -3.96 12.47 -3.28
C GLY A 91 -4.14 11.06 -2.71
N VAL A 92 -3.07 10.26 -2.60
CA VAL A 92 -3.12 8.94 -1.96
C VAL A 92 -3.07 9.03 -0.42
N LEU A 93 -2.56 10.11 0.18
CA LEU A 93 -2.45 10.21 1.64
C LEU A 93 -3.82 10.11 2.37
N PRO A 94 -4.89 10.81 1.93
CA PRO A 94 -6.22 10.62 2.50
C PRO A 94 -6.75 9.19 2.36
N LEU A 95 -6.41 8.50 1.27
CA LEU A 95 -6.78 7.11 1.06
C LEU A 95 -6.08 6.20 2.08
N PHE A 96 -4.80 6.41 2.39
CA PHE A 96 -4.13 5.69 3.48
C PHE A 96 -4.83 5.92 4.82
N VAL A 97 -5.15 7.17 5.16
CA VAL A 97 -5.87 7.48 6.39
C VAL A 97 -7.20 6.73 6.44
N TRP A 98 -7.97 6.71 5.36
CA TRP A 98 -9.26 6.01 5.30
C TRP A 98 -9.11 4.49 5.45
N ILE A 99 -8.14 3.88 4.76
CA ILE A 99 -7.82 2.45 4.87
C ILE A 99 -7.46 2.09 6.31
N PHE A 100 -6.53 2.83 6.92
CA PHE A 100 -6.09 2.53 8.29
C PHE A 100 -7.18 2.79 9.33
N ARG A 101 -8.00 3.83 9.18
CA ARG A 101 -9.19 4.05 10.04
C ARG A 101 -10.18 2.89 9.94
N THR A 102 -10.40 2.39 8.73
CA THR A 102 -11.34 1.28 8.50
C THR A 102 -10.80 -0.02 9.06
N LEU A 103 -9.49 -0.27 8.93
CA LEU A 103 -8.84 -1.43 9.54
C LEU A 103 -8.87 -1.37 11.07
N GLY A 104 -8.65 -0.20 11.68
CA GLY A 104 -8.66 -0.03 13.13
C GLY A 104 -7.71 -1.02 13.83
N ALA A 105 -8.24 -1.79 14.79
CA ALA A 105 -7.48 -2.82 15.49
C ALA A 105 -7.14 -4.05 14.62
N ASN A 106 -7.58 -4.14 13.36
CA ASN A 106 -7.18 -5.20 12.42
C ASN A 106 -5.94 -4.84 11.60
N VAL A 107 -5.27 -3.71 11.86
CA VAL A 107 -3.98 -3.38 11.21
C VAL A 107 -2.93 -4.37 11.68
N THR A 108 -2.68 -5.40 10.89
CA THR A 108 -1.63 -6.39 11.12
C THR A 108 -0.73 -6.53 9.88
N PRO A 109 0.56 -6.89 10.05
CA PRO A 109 1.44 -7.23 8.93
C PRO A 109 0.94 -8.42 8.09
N THR A 110 0.14 -9.30 8.70
CA THR A 110 -0.47 -10.47 8.07
C THR A 110 -1.95 -10.49 8.44
N ALA A 111 -2.85 -10.63 7.47
CA ALA A 111 -4.31 -10.53 7.67
C ALA A 111 -4.91 -11.56 8.67
N LEU A 112 -4.11 -12.44 9.27
CA LEU A 112 -4.59 -13.60 10.03
C LEU A 112 -3.93 -13.76 11.40
N THR A 113 -2.99 -12.88 11.78
CA THR A 113 -2.25 -13.04 13.04
C THR A 113 -3.09 -12.75 14.28
N ARG A 114 -4.26 -12.11 14.15
CA ARG A 114 -5.13 -11.79 15.29
C ARG A 114 -6.20 -12.85 15.51
N GLN A 115 -6.28 -13.33 16.76
CA GLN A 115 -7.33 -14.25 17.20
C GLN A 115 -8.74 -13.65 17.02
N ARG A 116 -8.90 -12.33 17.19
CA ARG A 116 -10.18 -11.60 17.00
C ARG A 116 -10.32 -10.88 15.65
N HIS A 117 -9.70 -11.37 14.58
CA HIS A 117 -9.85 -10.76 13.25
C HIS A 117 -11.31 -10.82 12.79
N ARG A 118 -11.86 -9.67 12.40
CA ARG A 118 -13.20 -9.52 11.81
C ARG A 118 -13.08 -9.28 10.32
N LEU A 119 -13.99 -9.86 9.53
CA LEU A 119 -14.07 -9.59 8.10
C LEU A 119 -14.54 -8.14 7.88
N ILE A 120 -13.66 -7.29 7.38
CA ILE A 120 -13.97 -5.89 7.05
C ILE A 120 -14.40 -5.81 5.58
N THR A 121 -15.62 -5.32 5.37
CA THR A 121 -16.21 -5.09 4.03
C THR A 121 -16.71 -3.65 3.83
N THR A 122 -16.42 -2.75 4.78
CA THR A 122 -16.85 -1.34 4.78
C THR A 122 -15.72 -0.40 4.33
N GLY A 123 -16.03 0.88 4.14
CA GLY A 123 -15.05 1.87 3.69
C GLY A 123 -14.42 1.49 2.34
N PRO A 124 -13.09 1.62 2.15
CA PRO A 124 -12.44 1.29 0.88
C PRO A 124 -12.55 -0.21 0.52
N TYR A 125 -12.76 -1.06 1.53
CA TYR A 125 -12.89 -2.51 1.35
C TYR A 125 -14.18 -2.90 0.61
N ARG A 126 -15.19 -2.04 0.55
CA ARG A 126 -16.42 -2.34 -0.21
C ARG A 126 -16.21 -2.38 -1.72
N TRP A 127 -15.14 -1.77 -2.22
CA TRP A 127 -14.83 -1.75 -3.67
C TRP A 127 -13.62 -2.63 -4.02
N VAL A 128 -12.62 -2.65 -3.15
CA VAL A 128 -11.34 -3.34 -3.39
C VAL A 128 -10.98 -4.16 -2.16
N ARG A 129 -10.71 -5.46 -2.34
CA ARG A 129 -10.37 -6.37 -1.23
C ARG A 129 -9.01 -6.09 -0.60
N HIS A 130 -8.07 -5.58 -1.40
CA HIS A 130 -6.71 -5.25 -0.97
C HIS A 130 -6.37 -3.77 -1.24
N PRO A 131 -7.11 -2.82 -0.63
CA PRO A 131 -6.98 -1.40 -0.96
C PRO A 131 -5.62 -0.84 -0.52
N LEU A 132 -5.00 -1.40 0.53
CA LEU A 132 -3.65 -1.01 0.96
C LEU A 132 -2.57 -1.38 -0.08
N TYR A 133 -2.70 -2.55 -0.72
CA TYR A 133 -1.77 -2.97 -1.78
C TYR A 133 -1.92 -2.06 -3.00
N ALA A 134 -3.17 -1.81 -3.43
CA ALA A 134 -3.45 -0.91 -4.54
C ALA A 134 -2.95 0.52 -4.28
N ALA A 135 -3.25 1.09 -3.11
CA ALA A 135 -2.82 2.42 -2.71
C ALA A 135 -1.29 2.52 -2.62
N GLY A 136 -0.62 1.51 -2.05
CA GLY A 136 0.85 1.44 -1.99
C GLY A 136 1.49 1.43 -3.38
N THR A 137 1.02 0.57 -4.29
CA THR A 137 1.50 0.54 -5.68
C THR A 137 1.28 1.88 -6.38
N LEU A 138 0.08 2.45 -6.27
CA LEU A 138 -0.24 3.76 -6.85
C LEU A 138 0.66 4.88 -6.31
N PHE A 139 0.91 4.89 -4.99
CA PHE A 139 1.78 5.87 -4.35
C PHE A 139 3.21 5.83 -4.91
N PHE A 140 3.80 4.64 -5.06
CA PHE A 140 5.16 4.52 -5.60
C PHE A 140 5.26 4.81 -7.10
N LEU A 141 4.22 4.50 -7.88
CA LEU A 141 4.13 4.95 -9.28
C LEU A 141 4.02 6.48 -9.38
N ALA A 142 3.23 7.10 -8.51
CA ALA A 142 3.12 8.56 -8.44
C ALA A 142 4.47 9.21 -8.03
N LEU A 143 5.20 8.60 -7.11
CA LEU A 143 6.56 9.03 -6.74
C LEU A 143 7.57 8.83 -7.87
N ALA A 144 7.44 7.78 -8.68
CA ALA A 144 8.29 7.58 -9.87
C ALA A 144 8.14 8.75 -10.86
N LEU A 145 6.90 9.17 -11.10
CA LEU A 145 6.59 10.35 -11.90
C LEU A 145 7.13 11.64 -11.26
N ALA A 146 6.87 11.86 -9.97
CA ALA A 146 7.31 13.07 -9.25
C ALA A 146 8.84 13.23 -9.24
N THR A 147 9.54 12.12 -9.00
CA THR A 147 11.02 12.07 -8.97
C THR A 147 11.64 12.01 -10.36
N ALA A 148 10.84 11.75 -11.40
CA ALA A 148 11.29 11.40 -12.74
C ALA A 148 12.34 10.28 -12.71
N SER A 149 12.04 9.20 -11.99
CA SER A 149 12.97 8.09 -11.75
C SER A 149 12.28 6.73 -11.90
N TRP A 150 12.99 5.76 -12.49
CA TRP A 150 12.47 4.40 -12.61
C TRP A 150 12.59 3.59 -11.31
N LEU A 151 13.40 4.03 -10.33
CA LEU A 151 13.61 3.29 -9.08
C LEU A 151 12.34 3.12 -8.24
N PRO A 152 11.52 4.17 -7.97
CA PRO A 152 10.23 3.98 -7.31
C PRO A 152 9.25 3.13 -8.13
N ALA A 153 9.32 3.16 -9.46
CA ALA A 153 8.50 2.30 -10.32
C ALA A 153 8.90 0.83 -10.18
N LEU A 154 10.20 0.53 -10.13
CA LEU A 154 10.69 -0.83 -9.85
C LEU A 154 10.21 -1.31 -8.48
N TYR A 155 10.25 -0.44 -7.46
CA TYR A 155 9.69 -0.76 -6.14
C TYR A 155 8.19 -1.07 -6.22
N ALA A 156 7.43 -0.25 -6.95
CA ALA A 156 6.00 -0.46 -7.14
C ALA A 156 5.72 -1.82 -7.83
N ALA A 157 6.48 -2.15 -8.87
CA ALA A 157 6.37 -3.41 -9.61
C ALA A 157 6.72 -4.62 -8.74
N GLY A 158 7.85 -4.56 -8.01
CA GLY A 158 8.26 -5.63 -7.09
C GLY A 158 7.26 -5.83 -5.94
N GLY A 159 6.78 -4.75 -5.35
CA GLY A 159 5.76 -4.77 -4.30
C GLY A 159 4.42 -5.32 -4.81
N PHE A 160 4.00 -4.93 -6.01
CA PHE A 160 2.81 -5.50 -6.66
C PHE A 160 2.97 -6.99 -6.93
N GLY A 161 4.11 -7.44 -7.48
CA GLY A 161 4.39 -8.86 -7.72
C GLY A 161 4.37 -9.68 -6.43
N ALA A 162 5.05 -9.20 -5.38
CA ALA A 162 5.06 -9.85 -4.07
C ALA A 162 3.65 -9.95 -3.45
N THR A 163 2.86 -8.89 -3.52
CA THR A 163 1.49 -8.91 -3.01
C THR A 163 0.55 -9.75 -3.88
N ALA A 164 0.76 -9.82 -5.20
CA ALA A 164 0.02 -10.69 -6.11
C ALA A 164 0.24 -12.18 -5.82
N LEU A 165 1.49 -12.57 -5.53
CA LEU A 165 1.82 -13.92 -5.09
C LEU A 165 1.20 -14.24 -3.71
N ARG A 166 1.30 -13.31 -2.76
CA ARG A 166 0.76 -13.48 -1.40
C ARG A 166 -0.77 -13.51 -1.37
N ARG A 167 -1.43 -12.78 -2.26
CA ARG A 167 -2.89 -12.63 -2.31
C ARG A 167 -3.61 -13.97 -2.26
N ARG A 168 -3.20 -14.96 -3.06
CA ARG A 168 -3.89 -16.26 -3.12
C ARG A 168 -3.93 -16.96 -1.76
N ARG A 169 -2.81 -16.93 -1.02
CA ARG A 169 -2.72 -17.51 0.32
C ARG A 169 -3.56 -16.72 1.33
N GLU A 170 -3.54 -15.40 1.26
CA GLU A 170 -4.35 -14.54 2.13
C GLU A 170 -5.85 -14.75 1.89
N GLU A 171 -6.29 -14.78 0.63
CA GLU A 171 -7.70 -15.02 0.28
C GLU A 171 -8.15 -16.44 0.69
N ALA A 172 -7.30 -17.46 0.49
CA ALA A 172 -7.63 -18.83 0.88
C ALA A 172 -7.81 -18.97 2.40
N ALA A 173 -6.97 -18.30 3.19
CA ALA A 173 -7.10 -18.35 4.64
C ALA A 173 -8.22 -17.45 5.19
N LEU A 174 -8.55 -16.34 4.51
CA LEU A 174 -9.79 -15.61 4.78
C LEU A 174 -11.03 -16.46 4.47
N GLU A 175 -11.01 -17.22 3.38
CA GLU A 175 -12.09 -18.14 3.02
C GLU A 175 -12.19 -19.30 4.02
N ALA A 176 -11.08 -19.90 4.44
CA ALA A 176 -11.06 -20.94 5.46
C ALA A 176 -11.63 -20.45 6.81
N ARG A 177 -11.41 -19.17 7.14
CA ARG A 177 -11.87 -18.57 8.40
C ARG A 177 -13.31 -18.08 8.38
N PHE A 178 -13.77 -17.49 7.27
CA PHE A 178 -15.06 -16.80 7.19
C PHE A 178 -16.07 -17.48 6.24
N GLY A 179 -15.66 -18.54 5.54
CA GLY A 179 -16.52 -19.37 4.68
C GLY A 179 -17.34 -18.56 3.68
N ASP A 180 -18.66 -18.77 3.69
CA ASP A 180 -19.61 -18.16 2.75
C ASP A 180 -19.66 -16.63 2.85
N ALA A 181 -19.39 -16.06 4.02
CA ALA A 181 -19.34 -14.60 4.17
C ALA A 181 -18.22 -14.01 3.29
N TYR A 182 -17.06 -14.67 3.24
CA TYR A 182 -15.97 -14.25 2.37
C TYR A 182 -16.26 -14.53 0.89
N ARG A 183 -16.86 -15.68 0.56
CA ARG A 183 -17.24 -16.00 -0.83
C ARG A 183 -18.20 -14.95 -1.42
N ARG A 184 -19.25 -14.58 -0.67
CA ARG A 184 -20.21 -13.53 -1.09
C ARG A 184 -19.51 -12.19 -1.30
N TYR A 185 -18.65 -11.80 -0.37
CA TYR A 185 -17.84 -10.58 -0.50
C TYR A 185 -16.88 -10.63 -1.71
N ARG A 186 -16.24 -11.78 -1.96
CA ARG A 186 -15.33 -12.00 -3.08
C ARG A 186 -16.04 -11.91 -4.43
N ALA A 187 -17.33 -12.26 -4.48
CA ALA A 187 -18.15 -12.21 -5.68
C ALA A 187 -18.53 -10.77 -6.10
N THR A 188 -18.58 -9.82 -5.17
CA THR A 188 -19.02 -8.45 -5.46
C THR A 188 -17.87 -7.43 -5.47
N THR A 189 -16.73 -7.77 -4.88
CA THR A 189 -15.60 -6.84 -4.70
C THR A 189 -14.40 -7.26 -5.53
N GLY A 190 -13.68 -6.32 -6.16
CA GLY A 190 -12.48 -6.64 -6.95
C GLY A 190 -11.22 -6.77 -6.10
N ALA A 191 -10.15 -7.37 -6.63
CA ALA A 191 -8.93 -7.61 -5.86
C ALA A 191 -8.12 -6.32 -5.59
N TYR A 192 -7.80 -5.59 -6.66
CA TYR A 192 -7.00 -4.36 -6.63
C TYR A 192 -7.72 -3.14 -7.23
N LEU A 193 -8.72 -3.38 -8.09
CA LEU A 193 -9.57 -2.37 -8.71
C LEU A 193 -11.04 -2.73 -8.46
N PRO A 194 -11.96 -1.75 -8.46
CA PRO A 194 -13.38 -2.01 -8.34
C PRO A 194 -13.89 -2.95 -9.43
N ARG A 195 -14.85 -3.82 -9.11
CA ARG A 195 -15.58 -4.56 -10.15
C ARG A 195 -16.51 -3.57 -10.87
N LEU A 196 -16.37 -3.49 -12.18
CA LEU A 196 -17.28 -2.72 -13.04
C LEU A 196 -18.58 -3.46 -13.34
N THR A 197 -18.62 -4.78 -13.08
CA THR A 197 -19.80 -5.61 -13.27
C THR A 197 -20.63 -5.68 -11.98
N ARG A 198 -21.90 -5.26 -12.07
CA ARG A 198 -22.89 -5.56 -11.04
C ARG A 198 -23.03 -7.09 -10.94
N PRO A 199 -23.09 -7.68 -9.74
CA PRO A 199 -23.57 -9.06 -9.62
C PRO A 199 -24.94 -9.10 -10.27
N ALA A 200 -25.20 -10.08 -11.13
CA ALA A 200 -26.56 -10.35 -11.59
C ALA A 200 -27.42 -10.44 -10.33
N SER A 201 -28.33 -9.49 -10.16
CA SER A 201 -29.35 -9.55 -9.13
C SER A 201 -30.18 -10.78 -9.45
N GLY A 202 -29.80 -11.91 -8.86
CA GLY A 202 -30.65 -13.08 -8.76
C GLY A 202 -31.92 -12.62 -8.06
N HIS A 203 -32.93 -12.32 -8.85
CA HIS A 203 -34.27 -12.09 -8.33
C HIS A 203 -34.73 -13.40 -7.70
N ALA A 204 -35.16 -13.25 -6.45
CA ALA A 204 -35.81 -14.23 -5.63
C ALA A 204 -37.10 -14.76 -6.28
N GLY A 205 -37.54 -15.95 -5.88
CA GLY A 205 -38.90 -16.37 -6.20
C GLY A 205 -39.28 -17.80 -5.84
N ARG A 206 -39.47 -18.02 -4.53
CA ARG A 206 -40.34 -19.03 -3.88
C ARG A 206 -39.94 -20.51 -3.93
#